data_AF-A0A6I1Z8Q2-F1
#
_entry.id   AF-A0A6I1Z8Q2-F1
#
_cell.length_a   1.000
_cell.length_b   1.000
_cell.length_c   1.000
_cell.angle_alpha   90.00
_cell.angle_beta   90.00
_cell.angle_gamma   90.00
#
_symmetry.space_group_name_H-M   'P 1'
#
loop_
_entity.id
_entity.type
_entity.pdbx_description
1 polymer ?
#
loop_
_entity_poly.entity_id
_entity_poly.type
_entity_poly.pdbx_seq_one_letter_code
_entity_poly.pdbx_strand_id
1 'polypeptide(L)'
;VELEDFAVRRCANDCIFCFVDQNPPGLRESLYFRDGDYRLSFLYGNYITMTNMGRRDLERIVEQRLSPLYISVHATEPELRCELFLYGKDDSLLDKMRHLVDNGIVLHGQVVLCPGLNDGPHLRRTLDDLLPLSPGLRSVAVVPVGITAHREGLAAIPPVTPELARSFLEEYAELEQAYHHTDGGRFVLLSDEWYLLAGREVPIASHYEGLAIEENGVGQVRAFLARFQAEQERLPEAVDQQTHFTIATGVLAEGVFREQVLPRLNAIGNLTVDLQVVRNTFFGESVTVAGLLVGRDFITQLSNKNLGSAVWTTSRILNSSGELTLDDMTLSQIDRRLGAPLNVAGDSMLEIFQRGILG
;
A
#
# COMPACT_ATOMS: atom_id res chain seq x y z
N VAL A 1 -18.52 -30.36 16.60
CA VAL A 1 -17.46 -30.10 15.59
C VAL A 1 -16.37 -29.39 16.34
N GLU A 2 -15.27 -30.09 16.66
CA GLU A 2 -14.06 -29.39 17.08
C GLU A 2 -13.50 -28.74 15.81
N LEU A 3 -13.48 -27.42 15.79
CA LEU A 3 -12.84 -26.67 14.72
C LEU A 3 -11.35 -26.65 15.05
N GLU A 4 -10.54 -27.16 14.12
CA GLU A 4 -9.08 -27.08 14.21
C GLU A 4 -8.65 -25.60 14.31
N ASP A 5 -7.67 -25.32 15.17
CA ASP A 5 -7.13 -23.96 15.32
C ASP A 5 -6.58 -23.44 13.99
N PHE A 6 -6.91 -22.19 13.67
CA PHE A 6 -6.48 -21.52 12.43
C PHE A 6 -5.00 -21.12 12.52
N ALA A 7 -4.10 -22.09 12.34
CA ALA A 7 -2.67 -21.83 12.26
C ALA A 7 -2.32 -21.17 10.92
N VAL A 8 -1.83 -19.93 10.96
CA VAL A 8 -1.44 -19.17 9.76
C VAL A 8 -0.10 -19.65 9.22
N ARG A 9 -0.05 -19.93 7.92
CA ARG A 9 1.17 -20.36 7.23
C ARG A 9 2.15 -19.19 7.07
N ARG A 10 3.41 -19.44 7.41
CA ARG A 10 4.52 -18.50 7.18
C ARG A 10 5.05 -18.54 5.74
N CYS A 11 5.46 -17.38 5.23
CA CYS A 11 6.30 -17.29 4.05
C CYS A 11 7.65 -17.97 4.28
N ALA A 12 8.22 -18.57 3.23
CA ALA A 12 9.46 -19.33 3.28
C ALA A 12 10.65 -18.62 2.60
N ASN A 13 10.49 -17.34 2.22
CA ASN A 13 11.49 -16.60 1.45
C ASN A 13 12.09 -15.48 2.27
N ASP A 14 13.35 -15.17 2.00
CA ASP A 14 14.13 -14.07 2.57
C ASP A 14 14.37 -13.01 1.48
N CYS A 15 13.30 -12.60 0.80
CA CYS A 15 13.41 -11.74 -0.38
C CYS A 15 14.27 -10.50 -0.09
N ILE A 16 15.12 -10.12 -1.04
CA ILE A 16 16.03 -8.98 -0.87
C ILE A 16 15.31 -7.67 -0.54
N PHE A 17 14.04 -7.55 -0.95
CA PHE A 17 13.17 -6.40 -0.76
C PHE A 17 12.10 -6.61 0.33
N CYS A 18 12.13 -7.70 1.10
CA CYS A 18 11.10 -8.01 2.10
C CYS A 18 10.99 -6.87 3.12
N PHE A 19 9.84 -6.18 3.17
CA PHE A 19 9.64 -5.04 4.08
C PHE A 19 9.73 -5.45 5.56
N VAL A 20 9.21 -6.64 5.91
CA VAL A 20 9.25 -7.20 7.27
C VAL A 20 10.67 -7.35 7.78
N ASP A 21 11.63 -7.69 6.91
CA ASP A 21 13.04 -7.86 7.28
C ASP A 21 13.77 -6.55 7.50
N GLN A 22 13.16 -5.44 7.08
CA GLN A 22 13.65 -4.08 7.28
C GLN A 22 12.97 -3.40 8.48
N ASN A 23 12.26 -4.17 9.31
CA ASN A 23 11.71 -3.65 10.56
C ASN A 23 12.85 -3.41 11.57
N PRO A 24 12.86 -2.27 12.28
CA PRO A 24 13.80 -2.06 13.38
C PRO A 24 13.62 -3.12 14.47
N PRO A 25 14.65 -3.42 15.27
CA PRO A 25 14.54 -4.32 16.40
C PRO A 25 13.65 -3.73 17.51
N GLY A 26 13.00 -4.61 18.28
CA GLY A 26 12.22 -4.22 19.47
C GLY A 26 10.76 -3.87 19.21
N LEU A 27 10.25 -4.13 18.00
CA LEU A 27 8.82 -4.08 17.70
C LEU A 27 8.08 -5.31 18.28
N ARG A 28 6.76 -5.24 18.32
CA ARG A 28 5.90 -6.39 18.68
C ARG A 28 6.09 -7.57 17.72
N GLU A 29 6.03 -8.79 18.26
CA GLU A 29 6.35 -10.03 17.53
C GLU A 29 5.55 -10.21 16.23
N SER A 30 4.27 -9.80 16.24
CA SER A 30 3.39 -9.92 15.07
C SER A 30 3.89 -9.14 13.85
N LEU A 31 4.67 -8.07 14.03
CA LEU A 31 5.22 -7.28 12.93
C LEU A 31 6.40 -7.98 12.23
N TYR A 32 7.02 -8.99 12.85
CA TYR A 32 8.06 -9.82 12.23
C TYR A 32 7.50 -11.08 11.57
N PHE A 33 6.18 -11.27 11.58
CA PHE A 33 5.54 -12.40 10.93
C PHE A 33 5.41 -12.15 9.42
N ARG A 34 6.04 -13.00 8.61
CA ARG A 34 5.86 -13.01 7.16
C ARG A 34 4.72 -13.95 6.80
N ASP A 35 3.60 -13.40 6.33
CA ASP A 35 2.47 -14.19 5.85
C ASP A 35 2.78 -14.85 4.50
N GLY A 36 2.34 -16.09 4.33
CA GLY A 36 2.39 -16.85 3.09
C GLY A 36 1.17 -17.75 2.93
N ASP A 37 0.06 -17.44 3.60
CA ASP A 37 -1.14 -18.25 3.63
C ASP A 37 -2.13 -17.87 2.53
N TYR A 38 -2.39 -18.79 1.61
CA TYR A 38 -3.34 -18.55 0.51
C TYR A 38 -4.77 -18.29 0.99
N ARG A 39 -5.13 -18.71 2.22
CA ARG A 39 -6.45 -18.40 2.79
C ARG A 39 -6.56 -16.91 3.10
N LEU A 40 -5.48 -16.29 3.60
CA LEU A 40 -5.43 -14.85 3.84
C LEU A 40 -5.33 -14.07 2.54
N SER A 41 -4.68 -14.63 1.52
CA SER A 41 -4.72 -14.07 0.17
C SER A 41 -6.15 -13.94 -0.36
N PHE A 42 -6.94 -15.00 -0.24
CA PHE A 42 -8.35 -14.99 -0.63
C PHE A 42 -9.22 -14.06 0.24
N LEU A 43 -9.03 -14.07 1.56
CA LEU A 43 -9.89 -13.34 2.49
C LEU A 43 -9.59 -11.84 2.57
N TYR A 44 -8.33 -11.46 2.49
CA TYR A 44 -7.86 -10.10 2.80
C TYR A 44 -7.02 -9.47 1.70
N GLY A 45 -6.70 -10.21 0.63
CA GLY A 45 -5.89 -9.68 -0.46
C GLY A 45 -4.39 -9.78 -0.25
N ASN A 46 -3.94 -10.50 0.78
CA ASN A 46 -2.52 -10.66 1.08
C ASN A 46 -1.77 -11.34 -0.07
N TYR A 47 -0.61 -10.81 -0.41
CA TYR A 47 0.20 -11.36 -1.48
C TYR A 47 0.99 -12.59 -1.03
N ILE A 48 0.88 -13.67 -1.82
CA ILE A 48 1.60 -14.93 -1.59
C ILE A 48 2.59 -15.21 -2.70
N THR A 49 3.74 -15.75 -2.34
CA THR A 49 4.83 -16.05 -3.28
C THR A 49 4.67 -17.40 -3.98
N MET A 50 3.85 -18.30 -3.41
CA MET A 50 3.65 -19.69 -3.86
C MET A 50 4.91 -20.58 -3.81
N THR A 51 6.04 -20.12 -3.27
CA THR A 51 7.31 -20.86 -3.30
C THR A 51 7.23 -22.18 -2.53
N ASN A 52 6.63 -22.15 -1.34
CA ASN A 52 6.44 -23.32 -0.50
C ASN A 52 5.14 -24.08 -0.80
N MET A 53 4.32 -23.67 -1.77
CA MET A 53 3.05 -24.34 -2.09
C MET A 53 3.26 -25.60 -2.93
N GLY A 54 2.78 -26.73 -2.42
CA GLY A 54 2.83 -28.03 -3.10
C GLY A 54 1.54 -28.35 -3.86
N ARG A 55 1.54 -29.51 -4.55
CA ARG A 55 0.39 -30.03 -5.30
C ARG A 55 -0.91 -30.05 -4.48
N ARG A 56 -0.85 -30.52 -3.22
CA ARG A 56 -2.01 -30.60 -2.32
C ARG A 56 -2.59 -29.23 -1.98
N ASP A 57 -1.75 -28.20 -1.86
CA ASP A 57 -2.21 -26.84 -1.59
C ASP A 57 -3.00 -26.31 -2.80
N LEU A 58 -2.49 -26.53 -4.01
CA LEU A 58 -3.15 -26.13 -5.26
C LEU A 58 -4.47 -26.88 -5.48
N GLU A 59 -4.47 -28.19 -5.26
CA GLU A 59 -5.69 -29.02 -5.36
C GLU A 59 -6.74 -28.53 -4.37
N ARG A 60 -6.35 -28.22 -3.14
CA ARG A 60 -7.27 -27.67 -2.13
C ARG A 60 -7.83 -26.30 -2.53
N ILE A 61 -7.01 -25.41 -3.08
CA ILE A 61 -7.46 -24.10 -3.59
C ILE A 61 -8.54 -24.30 -4.66
N VAL A 62 -8.31 -25.25 -5.58
CA VAL A 62 -9.25 -25.56 -6.67
C VAL A 62 -10.54 -26.19 -6.14
N GLU A 63 -10.43 -27.21 -5.29
CA GLU A 63 -11.58 -27.90 -4.68
C GLU A 63 -12.48 -26.94 -3.91
N GLN A 64 -11.88 -26.01 -3.16
CA GLN A 64 -12.59 -25.03 -2.34
C GLN A 64 -12.89 -23.72 -3.08
N ARG A 65 -12.44 -23.59 -4.34
CA ARG A 65 -12.59 -22.39 -5.19
C ARG A 65 -12.14 -21.10 -4.49
N LEU A 66 -10.99 -21.13 -3.83
CA LEU A 66 -10.44 -19.96 -3.13
C LEU A 66 -9.96 -18.94 -4.18
N SER A 67 -10.79 -17.94 -4.44
CA SER A 67 -10.61 -16.98 -5.54
C SER A 67 -11.26 -15.63 -5.20
N PRO A 68 -10.62 -14.48 -5.45
CA PRO A 68 -9.32 -14.34 -6.13
C PRO A 68 -8.13 -14.67 -5.23
N LEU A 69 -6.95 -14.84 -5.83
CA LEU A 69 -5.66 -14.91 -5.13
C LEU A 69 -4.70 -13.84 -5.63
N TYR A 70 -3.85 -13.35 -4.75
CA TYR A 70 -2.91 -12.26 -4.98
C TYR A 70 -1.48 -12.80 -4.92
N ILE A 71 -0.78 -12.77 -6.04
CA ILE A 71 0.46 -13.51 -6.27
C ILE A 71 1.64 -12.54 -6.39
N SER A 72 2.61 -12.70 -5.50
CA SER A 72 3.92 -12.04 -5.53
C SER A 72 4.79 -12.65 -6.64
N VAL A 73 4.72 -12.08 -7.85
CA VAL A 73 5.44 -12.56 -9.04
C VAL A 73 6.87 -12.01 -9.07
N HIS A 74 7.06 -10.69 -9.09
CA HIS A 74 8.36 -9.99 -9.14
C HIS A 74 9.30 -10.29 -10.33
N ALA A 75 9.42 -11.53 -10.79
CA ALA A 75 10.14 -11.97 -11.98
C ALA A 75 9.62 -13.36 -12.40
N THR A 76 9.71 -13.70 -13.70
CA THR A 76 9.36 -15.04 -14.22
C THR A 76 10.57 -15.87 -14.62
N GLU A 77 11.73 -15.24 -14.83
CA GLU A 77 12.98 -15.94 -15.08
C GLU A 77 13.42 -16.71 -13.83
N PRO A 78 13.64 -18.04 -13.90
CA PRO A 78 13.94 -18.84 -12.72
C PRO A 78 15.16 -18.36 -11.94
N GLU A 79 16.25 -17.99 -12.62
CA GLU A 79 17.49 -17.53 -11.98
C GLU A 79 17.27 -16.20 -11.25
N LEU A 80 16.69 -15.20 -11.92
CA LEU A 80 16.40 -13.90 -11.32
C LEU A 80 15.43 -14.03 -10.14
N ARG A 81 14.39 -14.86 -10.29
CA ARG A 81 13.43 -15.10 -9.21
C ARG A 81 14.08 -15.76 -7.99
N CYS A 82 15.00 -16.71 -8.20
CA CYS A 82 15.79 -17.31 -7.12
C CYS A 82 16.65 -16.26 -6.41
N GLU A 83 17.29 -15.36 -7.14
CA GLU A 83 18.10 -14.26 -6.60
C GLU A 83 17.26 -13.27 -5.79
N LEU A 84 16.12 -12.82 -6.34
CA LEU A 84 15.22 -11.88 -5.68
C LEU A 84 14.65 -12.43 -4.38
N PHE A 85 14.31 -13.72 -4.36
CA PHE A 85 13.68 -14.37 -3.20
C PHE A 85 14.68 -14.96 -2.20
N LEU A 86 15.96 -15.02 -2.58
CA LEU A 86 16.96 -15.86 -1.93
C LEU A 86 16.46 -17.30 -1.74
N TYR A 87 15.70 -17.79 -2.72
CA TYR A 87 15.09 -19.10 -2.72
C TYR A 87 15.93 -20.01 -3.62
N GLY A 88 16.68 -20.95 -3.01
CA GLY A 88 17.75 -21.69 -3.68
C GLY A 88 17.35 -22.72 -4.75
N LYS A 89 16.14 -22.62 -5.32
CA LYS A 89 15.65 -23.49 -6.41
C LYS A 89 14.46 -22.85 -7.12
N ASP A 90 14.23 -23.27 -8.35
CA ASP A 90 13.01 -22.92 -9.10
C ASP A 90 11.75 -23.41 -8.34
N ASP A 91 10.76 -22.53 -8.26
CA ASP A 91 9.46 -22.79 -7.65
C ASP A 91 8.35 -23.09 -8.66
N SER A 92 8.66 -23.12 -9.96
CA SER A 92 7.75 -23.43 -11.06
C SER A 92 6.49 -22.55 -11.04
N LEU A 93 6.65 -21.26 -10.73
CA LEU A 93 5.56 -20.29 -10.58
C LEU A 93 4.55 -20.34 -11.73
N LEU A 94 5.02 -20.25 -12.98
CA LEU A 94 4.14 -20.16 -14.16
C LEU A 94 3.26 -21.40 -14.32
N ASP A 95 3.79 -22.60 -14.03
CA ASP A 95 3.02 -23.84 -14.07
C ASP A 95 1.92 -23.86 -13.00
N LYS A 96 2.25 -23.37 -11.79
CA LYS A 96 1.28 -23.25 -10.70
C LYS A 96 0.17 -22.24 -11.03
N MET A 97 0.53 -21.06 -11.53
CA MET A 97 -0.43 -20.03 -11.92
C MET A 97 -1.34 -20.52 -13.06
N ARG A 98 -0.76 -21.18 -14.07
CA ARG A 98 -1.52 -21.80 -15.18
C ARG A 98 -2.49 -22.85 -14.67
N HIS A 99 -2.05 -23.74 -13.79
CA HIS A 99 -2.93 -24.74 -13.19
C HIS A 99 -4.13 -24.10 -12.46
N LEU A 100 -3.90 -23.03 -11.69
CA LEU A 100 -4.98 -22.32 -10.99
C LEU A 100 -5.95 -21.66 -11.97
N VAL A 101 -5.43 -20.95 -12.97
CA VAL A 101 -6.24 -20.28 -14.02
C VAL A 101 -7.07 -21.29 -14.82
N ASP A 102 -6.46 -22.40 -15.26
CA ASP A 102 -7.12 -23.46 -16.01
C ASP A 102 -8.26 -24.12 -15.21
N ASN A 103 -8.21 -24.02 -13.88
CA ASN A 103 -9.23 -24.51 -12.96
C ASN A 103 -10.17 -23.40 -12.43
N GLY A 104 -10.18 -22.23 -13.08
CA GLY A 104 -11.14 -21.16 -12.84
C GLY A 104 -10.85 -20.29 -11.62
N ILE A 105 -9.62 -20.31 -11.09
CA ILE A 105 -9.21 -19.41 -10.02
C ILE A 105 -8.75 -18.08 -10.64
N VAL A 106 -9.32 -16.99 -10.16
CA VAL A 106 -8.94 -15.63 -10.56
C VAL A 106 -7.68 -15.21 -9.82
N LEU A 107 -6.70 -14.66 -10.55
CA LEU A 107 -5.44 -14.21 -9.99
C LEU A 107 -5.23 -12.71 -10.20
N HIS A 108 -4.52 -12.08 -9.26
CA HIS A 108 -3.91 -10.77 -9.41
C HIS A 108 -2.41 -10.91 -9.12
N GLY A 109 -1.56 -10.45 -10.03
CA GLY A 109 -0.11 -10.47 -9.88
C GLY A 109 0.42 -9.17 -9.28
N GLN A 110 1.59 -9.24 -8.66
CA GLN A 110 2.37 -8.07 -8.26
C GLN A 110 3.83 -8.21 -8.67
N VAL A 111 4.39 -7.09 -9.11
CA VAL A 111 5.83 -6.87 -9.22
C VAL A 111 6.21 -5.71 -8.31
N VAL A 112 6.95 -6.01 -7.25
CA VAL A 112 7.75 -4.99 -6.54
C VAL A 112 8.99 -4.73 -7.40
N LEU A 113 9.05 -3.55 -8.00
CA LEU A 113 10.10 -3.15 -8.92
C LEU A 113 11.30 -2.62 -8.14
N CYS A 114 12.41 -3.34 -8.27
CA CYS A 114 13.71 -3.05 -7.69
C CYS A 114 14.62 -2.51 -8.81
N PRO A 115 14.97 -1.21 -8.80
CA PRO A 115 15.73 -0.59 -9.88
C PRO A 115 17.05 -1.30 -10.18
N GLY A 116 17.30 -1.57 -11.46
CA GLY A 116 18.48 -2.28 -11.95
C GLY A 116 18.51 -3.79 -11.69
N LEU A 117 17.44 -4.38 -11.12
CA LEU A 117 17.35 -5.82 -10.85
C LEU A 117 16.24 -6.49 -11.67
N ASN A 118 15.01 -6.01 -11.57
CA ASN A 118 13.85 -6.59 -12.28
C ASN A 118 13.03 -5.54 -13.06
N ASP A 119 13.68 -4.47 -13.51
CA ASP A 119 13.10 -3.43 -14.36
C ASP A 119 13.43 -3.64 -15.85
N GLY A 120 12.92 -2.74 -16.71
CA GLY A 120 13.20 -2.72 -18.14
C GLY A 120 12.96 -4.07 -18.84
N PRO A 121 13.98 -4.70 -19.45
CA PRO A 121 13.83 -5.98 -20.15
C PRO A 121 13.26 -7.11 -19.28
N HIS A 122 13.61 -7.18 -17.99
CA HIS A 122 13.13 -8.22 -17.08
C HIS A 122 11.65 -8.02 -16.74
N LEU A 123 11.22 -6.78 -16.57
CA LEU A 123 9.81 -6.46 -16.40
C LEU A 123 9.00 -6.84 -17.65
N ARG A 124 9.49 -6.49 -18.85
CA ARG A 124 8.83 -6.86 -20.11
C ARG A 124 8.73 -8.36 -20.29
N ARG A 125 9.82 -9.09 -19.98
CA ARG A 125 9.81 -10.55 -19.98
C ARG A 125 8.77 -11.13 -19.02
N THR A 126 8.70 -10.59 -17.81
CA THR A 126 7.69 -10.96 -16.80
C THR A 126 6.28 -10.75 -17.34
N LEU A 127 6.00 -9.60 -17.97
CA LEU A 127 4.70 -9.30 -18.54
C LEU A 127 4.36 -10.18 -19.76
N ASP A 128 5.32 -10.47 -20.63
CA ASP A 128 5.17 -11.39 -21.77
C ASP A 128 4.78 -12.81 -21.31
N ASP A 129 5.42 -13.30 -20.25
CA ASP A 129 5.17 -14.64 -19.70
C ASP A 129 3.81 -14.71 -18.96
N LEU A 130 3.35 -13.60 -18.38
CA LEU A 130 2.08 -13.52 -17.62
C LEU A 130 0.85 -13.25 -18.50
N LEU A 131 0.98 -12.48 -19.58
CA LEU A 131 -0.15 -12.12 -20.45
C LEU A 131 -0.95 -13.32 -20.97
N PRO A 132 -0.35 -14.47 -21.34
CA PRO A 132 -1.09 -15.67 -21.76
C PRO A 132 -2.02 -16.26 -20.69
N LEU A 133 -1.90 -15.86 -19.43
CA LEU A 133 -2.80 -16.25 -18.34
C LEU A 133 -4.07 -15.38 -18.28
N SER A 134 -4.15 -14.32 -19.08
CA SER A 134 -5.37 -13.53 -19.26
C SER A 134 -6.49 -14.35 -19.91
N PRO A 135 -7.77 -14.19 -19.50
CA PRO A 135 -8.26 -13.24 -18.49
C PRO A 135 -8.30 -13.83 -17.06
N GLY A 136 -7.76 -15.03 -16.84
CA GLY A 136 -7.71 -15.65 -15.50
C GLY A 136 -6.79 -14.89 -14.54
N LEU A 137 -5.65 -14.41 -15.03
CA LEU A 137 -4.87 -13.35 -14.39
C LEU A 137 -5.46 -12.00 -14.80
N ARG A 138 -6.10 -11.31 -13.85
CA ARG A 138 -6.89 -10.09 -14.07
C ARG A 138 -6.07 -8.81 -14.09
N SER A 139 -4.97 -8.77 -13.37
CA SER A 139 -4.12 -7.59 -13.36
C SER A 139 -2.72 -7.95 -12.86
N VAL A 140 -1.75 -7.13 -13.21
CA VAL A 140 -0.40 -7.12 -12.64
C VAL A 140 -0.14 -5.73 -12.07
N ALA A 141 -0.12 -5.63 -10.75
CA ALA A 141 0.23 -4.40 -10.04
C ALA A 141 1.76 -4.23 -10.03
N VAL A 142 2.26 -3.09 -10.50
CA VAL A 142 3.68 -2.74 -10.40
C VAL A 142 3.85 -1.63 -9.37
N VAL A 143 4.61 -1.92 -8.32
CA VAL A 143 4.80 -1.03 -7.16
C VAL A 143 6.29 -0.75 -6.97
N PRO A 144 6.70 0.46 -6.54
CA PRO A 144 8.10 0.74 -6.25
C PRO A 144 8.55 -0.03 -5.01
N VAL A 145 9.84 -0.40 -4.97
CA VAL A 145 10.41 -1.03 -3.77
C VAL A 145 10.40 -0.07 -2.57
N GLY A 146 9.83 -0.53 -1.45
CA GLY A 146 9.91 0.16 -0.17
C GLY A 146 11.23 -0.13 0.54
N ILE A 147 11.99 0.91 0.85
CA ILE A 147 13.31 0.81 1.49
C ILE A 147 13.31 1.62 2.80
N THR A 148 13.60 0.95 3.91
CA THR A 148 13.77 1.57 5.23
C THR A 148 15.27 1.83 5.51
N ALA A 149 15.55 2.62 6.55
CA ALA A 149 16.89 2.83 7.09
C ALA A 149 17.44 1.61 7.87
N HIS A 150 16.62 0.59 8.16
CA HIS A 150 16.98 -0.58 8.97
C HIS A 150 17.29 -1.80 8.10
N ARG A 151 18.22 -1.65 7.16
CA ARG A 151 18.60 -2.71 6.22
C ARG A 151 20.03 -3.22 6.39
N GLU A 152 20.64 -3.00 7.56
CA GLU A 152 21.99 -3.48 7.83
C GLU A 152 22.05 -5.01 7.68
N GLY A 153 22.98 -5.49 6.83
CA GLY A 153 23.12 -6.92 6.52
C GLY A 153 22.21 -7.45 5.41
N LEU A 154 21.28 -6.64 4.88
CA LEU A 154 20.46 -7.01 3.72
C LEU A 154 21.15 -6.61 2.40
N ALA A 155 20.71 -7.22 1.29
CA ALA A 155 21.19 -6.87 -0.04
C ALA A 155 20.92 -5.38 -0.36
N ALA A 156 21.89 -4.74 -1.03
CA ALA A 156 21.76 -3.36 -1.46
C ALA A 156 20.77 -3.24 -2.62
N ILE A 157 19.81 -2.34 -2.49
CA ILE A 157 18.82 -2.04 -3.54
C ILE A 157 18.77 -0.53 -3.70
N PRO A 158 18.90 0.01 -4.92
CA PRO A 158 18.72 1.44 -5.16
C PRO A 158 17.27 1.86 -4.84
N PRO A 159 17.04 3.01 -4.18
CA PRO A 159 15.69 3.52 -3.98
C PRO A 159 15.10 4.03 -5.29
N VAL A 160 13.76 4.06 -5.36
CA VAL A 160 13.05 4.74 -6.44
C VAL A 160 13.09 6.25 -6.19
N THR A 161 13.78 7.00 -7.05
CA THR A 161 13.84 8.46 -6.98
C THR A 161 12.71 9.11 -7.78
N PRO A 162 12.37 10.39 -7.53
CA PRO A 162 11.44 11.14 -8.37
C PRO A 162 11.82 11.14 -9.86
N GLU A 163 13.11 11.19 -10.18
CA GLU A 163 13.62 11.14 -11.55
C GLU A 163 13.35 9.79 -12.19
N LEU A 164 13.61 8.70 -11.46
CA LEU A 164 13.32 7.35 -11.93
C LEU A 164 11.82 7.13 -12.10
N ALA A 165 11.00 7.64 -11.18
CA ALA A 165 9.54 7.56 -11.29
C ALA A 165 9.04 8.26 -12.56
N ARG A 166 9.56 9.44 -12.90
CA ARG A 166 9.20 10.14 -14.15
C ARG A 166 9.57 9.33 -15.38
N SER A 167 10.80 8.79 -15.45
CA SER A 167 11.21 7.96 -16.59
C SER A 167 10.41 6.67 -16.69
N PHE A 168 10.07 6.05 -15.55
CA PHE A 168 9.28 4.82 -15.54
C PHE A 168 7.84 5.06 -15.98
N LEU A 169 7.25 6.21 -15.65
CA LEU A 169 5.92 6.57 -16.16
C LEU A 169 5.89 6.78 -17.69
N GLU A 170 7.00 7.23 -18.28
CA GLU A 170 7.13 7.32 -19.74
C GLU A 170 7.19 5.92 -20.37
N GLU A 171 7.98 5.01 -19.81
CA GLU A 171 8.03 3.60 -20.22
C GLU A 171 6.67 2.90 -20.02
N TYR A 172 5.99 3.18 -18.91
CA TYR A 172 4.70 2.58 -18.59
C TYR A 172 3.66 2.84 -19.67
N ALA A 173 3.67 3.99 -20.32
CA ALA A 173 2.73 4.28 -21.40
C ALA A 173 2.87 3.28 -22.59
N GLU A 174 4.09 2.81 -22.85
CA GLU A 174 4.34 1.76 -23.83
C GLU A 174 3.90 0.39 -23.32
N LEU A 175 4.15 0.09 -22.04
CA LEU A 175 3.74 -1.17 -21.42
C LEU A 175 2.21 -1.29 -21.39
N GLU A 176 1.49 -0.25 -21.00
CA GLU A 176 0.02 -0.22 -20.98
C GLU A 176 -0.57 -0.51 -22.37
N GLN A 177 0.06 0.01 -23.43
CA GLN A 177 -0.36 -0.25 -24.81
C GLN A 177 -0.04 -1.68 -25.26
N ALA A 178 1.14 -2.19 -24.92
CA ALA A 178 1.58 -3.52 -25.33
C ALA A 178 0.86 -4.64 -24.59
N TYR A 179 0.53 -4.43 -23.32
CA TYR A 179 -0.01 -5.44 -22.41
C TYR A 179 -1.44 -5.08 -22.00
N HIS A 180 -2.39 -5.56 -22.78
CA HIS A 180 -3.83 -5.40 -22.53
C HIS A 180 -4.56 -6.74 -22.71
N HIS A 181 -5.69 -6.87 -22.04
CA HIS A 181 -6.61 -7.99 -22.23
C HIS A 181 -7.14 -8.02 -23.67
N THR A 182 -7.61 -9.17 -24.13
CA THR A 182 -8.16 -9.34 -25.49
C THR A 182 -9.41 -8.49 -25.75
N ASP A 183 -10.10 -8.05 -24.70
CA ASP A 183 -11.24 -7.12 -24.75
C ASP A 183 -10.81 -5.64 -24.68
N GLY A 184 -9.51 -5.36 -24.62
CA GLY A 184 -8.95 -4.01 -24.50
C GLY A 184 -8.82 -3.49 -23.07
N GLY A 185 -9.21 -4.27 -22.05
CA GLY A 185 -9.04 -3.89 -20.65
C GLY A 185 -7.56 -3.83 -20.24
N ARG A 186 -7.23 -2.99 -19.26
CA ARG A 186 -5.84 -2.88 -18.75
C ARG A 186 -5.40 -4.13 -18.02
N PHE A 187 -4.21 -4.60 -18.36
CA PHE A 187 -3.58 -5.72 -17.68
C PHE A 187 -2.56 -5.27 -16.63
N VAL A 188 -1.85 -4.17 -16.87
CA VAL A 188 -0.83 -3.63 -15.96
C VAL A 188 -1.41 -2.43 -15.23
N LEU A 189 -1.23 -2.36 -13.91
CA LEU A 189 -1.68 -1.24 -13.08
C LEU A 189 -0.51 -0.75 -12.22
N LEU A 190 -0.30 0.56 -12.15
CA LEU A 190 0.68 1.15 -11.22
C LEU A 190 0.03 1.50 -9.89
N SER A 191 0.80 1.37 -8.80
CA SER A 191 0.43 2.02 -7.53
C SER A 191 0.43 3.54 -7.66
N ASP A 192 -0.38 4.20 -6.84
CA ASP A 192 -0.51 5.66 -6.84
C ASP A 192 0.82 6.35 -6.49
N GLU A 193 1.68 5.68 -5.74
CA GLU A 193 3.02 6.15 -5.38
C GLU A 193 3.89 6.52 -6.58
N TRP A 194 3.80 5.81 -7.71
CA TRP A 194 4.56 6.17 -8.93
C TRP A 194 4.22 7.57 -9.43
N TYR A 195 2.92 7.91 -9.46
CA TYR A 195 2.46 9.22 -9.91
C TYR A 195 2.85 10.31 -8.91
N LEU A 196 2.69 10.05 -7.62
CA LEU A 196 3.01 11.01 -6.57
C LEU A 196 4.52 11.30 -6.50
N LEU A 197 5.37 10.27 -6.59
CA LEU A 197 6.83 10.45 -6.67
C LEU A 197 7.25 11.26 -7.90
N ALA A 198 6.57 11.06 -9.04
CA ALA A 198 6.83 11.81 -10.26
C ALA A 198 6.30 13.26 -10.23
N GLY A 199 5.49 13.63 -9.22
CA GLY A 199 4.80 14.92 -9.15
C GLY A 199 3.67 15.03 -10.18
N ARG A 200 2.97 13.93 -10.45
CA ARG A 200 1.86 13.83 -11.40
C ARG A 200 0.56 13.50 -10.66
N GLU A 201 -0.56 13.95 -11.21
CA GLU A 201 -1.88 13.55 -10.72
C GLU A 201 -2.09 12.04 -10.91
N VAL A 202 -2.74 11.41 -9.94
CA VAL A 202 -3.14 10.00 -10.04
C VAL A 202 -4.22 9.83 -11.12
N PRO A 203 -4.20 8.73 -11.92
CA PRO A 203 -5.18 8.45 -12.95
C PRO A 203 -6.64 8.52 -12.46
N ILE A 204 -7.58 8.74 -13.38
CA ILE A 204 -9.03 8.70 -13.10
C ILE A 204 -9.49 7.29 -12.69
N ALA A 205 -10.65 7.18 -12.02
CA ALA A 205 -11.13 5.91 -11.48
C ALA A 205 -11.27 4.78 -12.52
N SER A 206 -11.66 5.09 -13.75
CA SER A 206 -11.79 4.09 -14.82
C SER A 206 -10.45 3.50 -15.27
N HIS A 207 -9.31 4.15 -15.00
CA HIS A 207 -7.99 3.61 -15.29
C HIS A 207 -7.69 2.35 -14.47
N TYR A 208 -8.29 2.20 -13.30
CA TYR A 208 -8.06 1.04 -12.43
C TYR A 208 -9.01 -0.13 -12.73
N GLU A 209 -9.85 -0.04 -13.78
CA GLU A 209 -10.77 -1.12 -14.19
C GLU A 209 -11.72 -1.60 -13.06
N GLY A 210 -12.05 -0.71 -12.11
CA GLY A 210 -12.84 -1.06 -10.92
C GLY A 210 -12.09 -1.93 -9.90
N LEU A 211 -10.79 -2.17 -10.10
CA LEU A 211 -9.91 -2.90 -9.21
C LEU A 211 -9.24 -1.91 -8.24
N ALA A 212 -9.78 -1.81 -7.02
CA ALA A 212 -9.05 -1.20 -5.91
C ALA A 212 -8.20 -2.29 -5.24
N ILE A 213 -6.91 -2.36 -5.57
CA ILE A 213 -5.95 -3.26 -4.92
C ILE A 213 -5.28 -2.45 -3.81
N GLU A 214 -6.05 -2.16 -2.75
CA GLU A 214 -5.64 -1.26 -1.67
C GLU A 214 -4.35 -1.71 -0.99
N GLU A 215 -4.14 -3.02 -0.83
CA GLU A 215 -2.93 -3.61 -0.23
C GLU A 215 -1.63 -3.21 -0.98
N ASN A 216 -1.74 -2.84 -2.27
CA ASN A 216 -0.61 -2.41 -3.09
C ASN A 216 -0.59 -0.89 -3.34
N GLY A 217 -1.48 -0.14 -2.71
CA GLY A 217 -1.62 1.30 -2.97
C GLY A 217 -2.10 1.63 -4.39
N VAL A 218 -2.70 0.68 -5.10
CA VAL A 218 -3.27 0.90 -6.44
C VAL A 218 -4.66 1.50 -6.30
N GLY A 219 -4.81 2.76 -6.72
CA GLY A 219 -6.08 3.48 -6.71
C GLY A 219 -6.52 4.01 -5.35
N GLN A 220 -5.70 3.92 -4.31
CA GLN A 220 -6.04 4.36 -2.95
C GLN A 220 -6.29 5.88 -2.89
N VAL A 221 -5.39 6.68 -3.45
CA VAL A 221 -5.54 8.14 -3.49
C VAL A 221 -6.67 8.54 -4.43
N ARG A 222 -6.83 7.83 -5.55
CA ARG A 222 -7.99 8.06 -6.43
C ARG A 222 -9.32 7.78 -5.70
N ALA A 223 -9.42 6.67 -4.96
CA ALA A 223 -10.61 6.34 -4.18
C ALA A 223 -10.89 7.40 -3.11
N PHE A 224 -9.87 7.83 -2.39
CA PHE A 224 -9.96 8.93 -1.43
C PHE A 224 -10.48 10.22 -2.08
N LEU A 225 -9.90 10.64 -3.21
CA LEU A 225 -10.32 11.86 -3.91
C LEU A 225 -11.75 11.78 -4.43
N ALA A 226 -12.14 10.64 -5.01
CA ALA A 226 -13.50 10.42 -5.49
C ALA A 226 -14.52 10.48 -4.34
N ARG A 227 -14.18 9.89 -3.20
CA ARG A 227 -14.99 9.97 -1.98
C ARG A 227 -15.08 11.39 -1.45
N PHE A 228 -13.95 12.08 -1.34
CA PHE A 228 -13.91 13.47 -0.90
C PHE A 228 -14.77 14.36 -1.79
N GLN A 229 -14.70 14.19 -3.10
CA GLN A 229 -15.53 14.92 -4.07
C GLN A 229 -17.03 14.67 -3.82
N ALA A 230 -17.44 13.42 -3.62
CA ALA A 230 -18.84 13.08 -3.32
C ALA A 230 -19.32 13.60 -1.94
N GLU A 231 -18.39 13.86 -1.02
CA GLU A 231 -18.67 14.38 0.32
C GLU A 231 -18.78 15.92 0.36
N GLN A 232 -18.30 16.64 -0.67
CA GLN A 232 -18.18 18.11 -0.62
C GLN A 232 -19.49 18.85 -0.39
N GLU A 233 -20.60 18.34 -0.94
CA GLU A 233 -21.94 18.94 -0.77
C GLU A 233 -22.51 18.72 0.64
N ARG A 234 -21.96 17.76 1.38
CA ARG A 234 -22.39 17.40 2.74
C ARG A 234 -21.53 18.07 3.81
N LEU A 235 -20.40 18.65 3.42
CA LEU A 235 -19.59 19.47 4.31
C LEU A 235 -20.34 20.77 4.63
N PRO A 236 -20.26 21.27 5.88
CA PRO A 236 -20.96 22.49 6.26
C PRO A 236 -20.42 23.71 5.49
N GLU A 237 -21.26 24.73 5.32
CA GLU A 237 -20.83 26.02 4.77
C GLU A 237 -20.04 26.85 5.79
N ALA A 238 -20.35 26.69 7.08
CA ALA A 238 -19.65 27.32 8.20
C ALA A 238 -19.76 26.46 9.47
N VAL A 239 -18.82 26.65 10.40
CA VAL A 239 -18.91 26.12 11.78
C VAL A 239 -19.37 27.23 12.74
N ASP A 240 -20.07 26.86 13.82
CA ASP A 240 -20.71 27.82 14.73
C ASP A 240 -19.73 28.73 15.47
N GLN A 241 -18.52 28.23 15.75
CA GLN A 241 -17.48 28.93 16.50
C GLN A 241 -16.19 28.96 15.71
N GLN A 242 -15.38 30.00 15.91
CA GLN A 242 -14.04 30.08 15.33
C GLN A 242 -13.23 28.84 15.75
N THR A 243 -12.98 27.96 14.79
CA THR A 243 -12.36 26.66 15.02
C THR A 243 -11.10 26.55 14.17
N HIS A 244 -10.01 26.13 14.81
CA HIS A 244 -8.75 25.82 14.14
C HIS A 244 -8.40 24.37 14.45
N PHE A 245 -8.06 23.56 13.45
CA PHE A 245 -7.50 22.23 13.67
C PHE A 245 -6.43 21.91 12.62
N THR A 246 -5.66 20.86 12.87
CA THR A 246 -4.57 20.43 12.01
C THR A 246 -4.88 19.07 11.38
N ILE A 247 -4.61 18.92 10.09
CA ILE A 247 -4.46 17.61 9.46
C ILE A 247 -2.98 17.24 9.42
N ALA A 248 -2.63 16.04 9.86
CA ALA A 248 -1.28 15.49 9.78
C ALA A 248 -1.22 14.33 8.78
N THR A 249 -0.23 14.32 7.89
CA THR A 249 -0.04 13.27 6.88
C THR A 249 1.45 13.00 6.60
N GLY A 250 1.74 11.93 5.87
CA GLY A 250 3.09 11.61 5.37
C GLY A 250 3.46 12.45 4.15
N VAL A 251 4.76 12.49 3.84
CA VAL A 251 5.33 13.31 2.74
C VAL A 251 4.66 13.02 1.40
N LEU A 252 4.37 11.74 1.10
CA LEU A 252 3.84 11.33 -0.20
C LEU A 252 2.48 11.99 -0.54
N ALA A 253 1.65 12.21 0.47
CA ALA A 253 0.30 12.77 0.29
C ALA A 253 0.26 14.30 0.43
N GLU A 254 1.39 14.98 0.63
CA GLU A 254 1.43 16.44 0.84
C GLU A 254 0.73 17.19 -0.30
N GLY A 255 1.12 16.92 -1.55
CA GLY A 255 0.55 17.59 -2.73
C GLY A 255 -0.97 17.40 -2.81
N VAL A 256 -1.44 16.16 -2.59
CA VAL A 256 -2.88 15.82 -2.59
C VAL A 256 -3.65 16.68 -1.59
N PHE A 257 -3.18 16.76 -0.34
CA PHE A 257 -3.86 17.55 0.68
C PHE A 257 -3.81 19.05 0.38
N ARG A 258 -2.65 19.58 0.00
CA ARG A 258 -2.48 21.01 -0.29
C ARG A 258 -3.33 21.49 -1.45
N GLU A 259 -3.40 20.69 -2.52
CA GLU A 259 -4.02 21.10 -3.78
C GLU A 259 -5.51 20.76 -3.82
N GLN A 260 -5.91 19.60 -3.29
CA GLN A 260 -7.28 19.09 -3.46
C GLN A 260 -8.14 19.22 -2.20
N VAL A 261 -7.56 19.09 -1.00
CA VAL A 261 -8.35 18.99 0.25
C VAL A 261 -8.45 20.33 0.98
N LEU A 262 -7.30 20.94 1.31
CA LEU A 262 -7.24 22.16 2.12
C LEU A 262 -8.00 23.35 1.53
N PRO A 263 -8.01 23.60 0.20
CA PRO A 263 -8.74 24.75 -0.34
C PRO A 263 -10.24 24.65 -0.08
N ARG A 264 -10.82 23.44 -0.20
CA ARG A 264 -12.24 23.21 0.07
C ARG A 264 -12.56 23.30 1.56
N LEU A 265 -11.70 22.78 2.44
CA LEU A 265 -11.91 22.86 3.88
C LEU A 265 -11.77 24.29 4.41
N ASN A 266 -10.79 25.06 3.94
CA ASN A 266 -10.58 26.45 4.34
C ASN A 266 -11.58 27.43 3.71
N ALA A 267 -12.42 26.98 2.78
CA ALA A 267 -13.56 27.75 2.29
C ALA A 267 -14.77 27.72 3.26
N ILE A 268 -14.74 26.84 4.28
CA ILE A 268 -15.78 26.75 5.31
C ILE A 268 -15.66 27.94 6.27
N GLY A 269 -16.74 28.69 6.45
CA GLY A 269 -16.77 29.85 7.35
C GLY A 269 -16.41 29.50 8.80
N ASN A 270 -15.68 30.40 9.47
CA ASN A 270 -15.17 30.24 10.84
C ASN A 270 -14.20 29.05 11.04
N LEU A 271 -13.72 28.41 9.96
CA LEU A 271 -12.80 27.29 10.03
C LEU A 271 -11.41 27.68 9.54
N THR A 272 -10.38 27.20 10.22
CA THR A 272 -8.99 27.21 9.75
C THR A 272 -8.44 25.80 9.86
N VAL A 273 -7.92 25.27 8.75
CA VAL A 273 -7.32 23.93 8.70
C VAL A 273 -5.89 24.05 8.21
N ASP A 274 -4.94 23.71 9.08
CA ASP A 274 -3.53 23.63 8.73
C ASP A 274 -3.15 22.20 8.33
N LEU A 275 -2.09 22.08 7.52
CA LEU A 275 -1.47 20.80 7.19
C LEU A 275 -0.08 20.71 7.81
N GLN A 276 0.16 19.62 8.54
CA GLN A 276 1.48 19.26 9.04
C GLN A 276 1.95 17.98 8.34
N VAL A 277 3.06 18.09 7.61
CA VAL A 277 3.71 16.95 6.97
C VAL A 277 4.71 16.36 7.95
N VAL A 278 4.49 15.10 8.31
CA VAL A 278 5.30 14.35 9.28
C VAL A 278 6.26 13.46 8.49
N ARG A 279 7.55 13.62 8.72
CA ARG A 279 8.59 12.75 8.13
C ARG A 279 8.69 11.46 8.94
N ASN A 280 8.90 10.33 8.27
CA ASN A 280 9.14 9.07 8.95
C ASN A 280 10.59 8.99 9.41
N THR A 281 10.87 9.35 10.66
CA THR A 281 12.22 9.22 11.22
C THR A 281 12.44 7.85 11.84
N PHE A 282 11.36 7.14 12.16
CA PHE A 282 11.41 5.81 12.74
C PHE A 282 11.89 4.76 11.74
N PHE A 283 11.27 4.64 10.57
CA PHE A 283 11.71 3.76 9.47
C PHE A 283 12.70 4.43 8.52
N GLY A 284 12.92 5.73 8.62
CA GLY A 284 13.80 6.51 7.74
C GLY A 284 13.04 7.30 6.68
N GLU A 285 13.58 8.46 6.30
CA GLU A 285 12.84 9.47 5.53
C GLU A 285 12.47 9.05 4.10
N SER A 286 13.06 7.95 3.59
CA SER A 286 12.66 7.31 2.34
C SER A 286 11.27 6.69 2.40
N VAL A 287 10.77 6.37 3.61
CA VAL A 287 9.40 5.88 3.81
C VAL A 287 8.47 7.08 3.97
N THR A 288 7.68 7.37 2.94
CA THR A 288 6.94 8.64 2.84
C THR A 288 5.43 8.51 3.05
N VAL A 289 4.91 7.29 3.14
CA VAL A 289 3.47 7.02 3.34
C VAL A 289 3.03 7.28 4.79
N ALA A 290 1.80 7.78 4.95
CA ALA A 290 1.25 8.10 6.26
C ALA A 290 1.03 6.87 7.16
N GLY A 291 0.63 5.73 6.58
CA GLY A 291 0.32 4.50 7.33
C GLY A 291 1.52 3.85 8.04
N LEU A 292 2.74 4.27 7.71
CA LEU A 292 3.96 3.78 8.35
C LEU A 292 4.57 4.79 9.34
N LEU A 293 3.88 5.91 9.60
CA LEU A 293 4.26 6.84 10.66
C LEU A 293 3.95 6.24 12.02
N VAL A 294 4.83 6.49 13.00
CA VAL A 294 4.67 5.98 14.36
C VAL A 294 4.36 7.11 15.34
N GLY A 295 3.90 6.79 16.55
CA GLY A 295 3.53 7.80 17.56
C GLY A 295 4.68 8.77 17.86
N ARG A 296 5.91 8.26 17.94
CA ARG A 296 7.12 9.08 18.10
C ARG A 296 7.33 10.10 16.97
N ASP A 297 7.01 9.77 15.72
CA ASP A 297 7.19 10.72 14.60
C ASP A 297 6.27 11.93 14.77
N PHE A 298 5.01 11.70 15.16
CA PHE A 298 4.06 12.77 15.48
C PHE A 298 4.54 13.61 16.66
N ILE A 299 4.92 12.98 17.77
CA ILE A 299 5.34 13.70 18.99
C ILE A 299 6.54 14.60 18.69
N THR A 300 7.62 14.05 18.13
CA THR A 300 8.85 14.81 17.91
C THR A 300 8.64 16.01 16.97
N GLN A 301 7.74 15.90 15.99
CA GLN A 301 7.58 16.92 14.94
C GLN A 301 6.42 17.89 15.17
N LEU A 302 5.44 17.52 15.99
CA LEU A 302 4.25 18.32 16.25
C LEU A 302 4.25 18.97 17.64
N SER A 303 5.01 18.44 18.61
CA SER A 303 5.17 19.10 19.90
C SER A 303 5.69 20.54 19.72
N ASN A 304 5.13 21.47 20.48
CA ASN A 304 5.42 22.91 20.45
C ASN A 304 4.97 23.66 19.19
N LYS A 305 4.21 23.03 18.28
CA LYS A 305 3.51 23.74 17.20
C LYS A 305 2.15 24.23 17.66
N ASN A 306 1.62 25.25 16.98
CA ASN A 306 0.21 25.60 17.12
C ASN A 306 -0.64 24.60 16.33
N LEU A 307 -1.19 23.60 17.01
CA LEU A 307 -1.98 22.52 16.41
C LEU A 307 -3.47 22.86 16.32
N GLY A 308 -3.89 23.99 16.91
CA GLY A 308 -5.29 24.32 17.09
C GLY A 308 -5.94 23.40 18.13
N SER A 309 -7.21 23.10 17.90
CA SER A 309 -8.09 22.39 18.82
C SER A 309 -7.96 20.86 18.76
N ALA A 310 -7.47 20.31 17.64
CA ALA A 310 -7.23 18.89 17.43
C ALA A 310 -6.27 18.64 16.27
N VAL A 311 -5.67 17.45 16.23
CA VAL A 311 -4.92 16.91 15.08
C VAL A 311 -5.70 15.73 14.52
N TRP A 312 -5.88 15.68 13.20
CA TRP A 312 -6.50 14.55 12.49
C TRP A 312 -5.50 13.90 11.55
N THR A 313 -5.44 12.57 11.55
CA THR A 313 -4.61 11.80 10.61
C THR A 313 -5.34 10.54 10.13
N THR A 314 -4.71 9.76 9.25
CA THR A 314 -5.30 8.51 8.76
C THR A 314 -5.34 7.46 9.86
N SER A 315 -6.42 6.69 9.92
CA SER A 315 -6.55 5.50 10.78
C SER A 315 -5.56 4.40 10.44
N ARG A 316 -4.95 4.45 9.26
CA ARG A 316 -3.92 3.49 8.82
C ARG A 316 -2.63 3.54 9.65
N ILE A 317 -2.45 4.52 10.55
CA ILE A 317 -1.35 4.52 11.52
C ILE A 317 -1.54 3.49 12.65
N LEU A 318 -2.75 2.96 12.81
CA LEU A 318 -3.12 2.03 13.86
C LEU A 318 -3.12 0.58 13.33
N ASN A 319 -2.90 -0.36 14.23
CA ASN A 319 -3.07 -1.77 13.98
C ASN A 319 -4.53 -2.15 13.66
N SER A 320 -4.78 -3.41 13.31
CA SER A 320 -6.11 -3.89 12.95
C SER A 320 -7.16 -3.81 14.08
N SER A 321 -6.75 -3.72 15.35
CA SER A 321 -7.66 -3.44 16.47
C SER A 321 -8.02 -1.95 16.60
N GLY A 322 -7.29 -1.06 15.92
CA GLY A 322 -7.50 0.38 15.99
C GLY A 322 -7.00 1.01 17.29
N GLU A 323 -6.04 0.38 17.97
CA GLU A 323 -5.63 0.78 19.33
C GLU A 323 -4.19 1.28 19.41
N LEU A 324 -3.29 0.70 18.61
CA LEU A 324 -1.85 0.89 18.76
C LEU A 324 -1.18 1.29 17.45
N THR A 325 -0.28 2.27 17.52
CA THR A 325 0.68 2.57 16.45
C THR A 325 1.72 1.47 16.30
N LEU A 326 2.57 1.52 15.25
CA LEU A 326 3.66 0.56 15.05
C LEU A 326 4.67 0.52 16.21
N ASP A 327 4.86 1.64 16.93
CA ASP A 327 5.71 1.74 18.13
C ASP A 327 4.94 1.53 19.46
N ASP A 328 3.82 0.82 19.42
CA ASP A 328 3.00 0.42 20.57
C ASP A 328 2.47 1.59 21.42
N MET A 329 2.24 2.75 20.79
CA MET A 329 1.59 3.90 21.45
C MET A 329 0.09 3.90 21.17
N THR A 330 -0.69 4.17 22.22
CA THR A 330 -2.11 4.52 22.11
C THR A 330 -2.27 5.98 21.71
N LEU A 331 -3.39 6.33 21.07
CA LEU A 331 -3.72 7.74 20.78
C LEU A 331 -3.66 8.59 22.05
N SER A 332 -4.25 8.15 23.16
CA SER A 332 -4.22 8.89 24.44
C SER A 332 -2.81 9.11 25.03
N GLN A 333 -1.82 8.27 24.69
CA GLN A 333 -0.43 8.55 25.05
C GLN A 333 0.17 9.66 24.16
N ILE A 334 -0.20 9.70 22.89
CA ILE A 334 0.24 10.72 21.94
C ILE A 334 -0.42 12.07 22.28
N ASP A 335 -1.74 12.09 22.51
CA ASP A 335 -2.52 13.29 22.87
C ASP A 335 -1.88 14.06 24.04
N ARG A 336 -1.55 13.34 25.11
CA ARG A 336 -0.93 13.91 26.32
C ARG A 336 0.43 14.53 26.05
N ARG A 337 1.15 14.07 25.03
CA ARG A 337 2.49 14.56 24.66
C ARG A 337 2.43 15.69 23.65
N LEU A 338 1.38 15.72 22.82
CA LEU A 338 1.11 16.83 21.91
C LEU A 338 0.48 18.03 22.63
N GLY A 339 -0.29 17.78 23.70
CA GLY A 339 -1.11 18.82 24.34
C GLY A 339 -2.39 19.14 23.55
N ALA A 340 -2.76 18.30 22.59
CA ALA A 340 -3.97 18.37 21.78
C ALA A 340 -4.44 16.93 21.44
N PRO A 341 -5.75 16.68 21.26
CA PRO A 341 -6.26 15.39 20.81
C PRO A 341 -5.68 15.01 19.44
N LEU A 342 -5.14 13.79 19.30
CA LEU A 342 -4.81 13.16 18.03
C LEU A 342 -5.93 12.18 17.67
N ASN A 343 -6.76 12.60 16.72
CA ASN A 343 -7.83 11.82 16.17
C ASN A 343 -7.40 11.15 14.87
N VAL A 344 -8.02 10.00 14.59
CA VAL A 344 -7.87 9.30 13.32
C VAL A 344 -9.19 9.28 12.57
N ALA A 345 -9.16 9.44 11.25
CA ALA A 345 -10.31 9.22 10.38
C ALA A 345 -10.01 8.10 9.37
N GLY A 346 -11.05 7.48 8.83
CA GLY A 346 -10.93 6.70 7.61
C GLY A 346 -10.61 7.59 6.41
N ASP A 347 -10.81 7.06 5.20
CA ASP A 347 -10.59 7.80 3.95
C ASP A 347 -11.74 8.80 3.66
N SER A 348 -12.25 9.50 4.68
CA SER A 348 -13.41 10.41 4.65
C SER A 348 -13.11 11.70 5.40
N MET A 349 -13.20 12.84 4.71
CA MET A 349 -13.05 14.14 5.39
C MET A 349 -14.36 14.58 6.06
N LEU A 350 -15.51 14.10 5.58
CA LEU A 350 -16.80 14.34 6.23
C LEU A 350 -16.86 13.73 7.63
N GLU A 351 -16.19 12.60 7.85
CA GLU A 351 -16.14 11.90 9.14
C GLU A 351 -15.66 12.83 10.28
N ILE A 352 -14.68 13.70 10.01
CA ILE A 352 -14.15 14.69 10.95
C ILE A 352 -15.27 15.59 11.51
N PHE A 353 -16.20 16.00 10.66
CA PHE A 353 -17.32 16.86 11.05
C PHE A 353 -18.43 16.07 11.74
N GLN A 354 -18.69 14.84 11.31
CA GLN A 354 -19.74 13.99 11.90
C GLN A 354 -19.40 13.54 13.32
N ARG A 355 -18.12 13.31 13.59
CA ARG A 355 -17.62 13.00 14.94
C ARG A 355 -17.41 14.24 15.79
N GLY A 356 -17.43 15.43 15.16
CA GLY A 356 -17.04 16.68 15.78
C GLY A 356 -15.53 16.87 15.71
N ILE A 357 -15.10 18.08 15.39
CA ILE A 357 -13.68 18.40 15.11
C ILE A 357 -12.75 18.03 16.29
N LEU A 358 -13.26 18.04 17.52
CA LEU A 358 -12.49 17.71 18.72
C LEU A 358 -12.27 16.20 18.93
N GLY A 359 -13.01 15.33 18.21
CA GLY A 359 -12.93 13.87 18.33
C GLY A 359 -14.12 13.24 19.02
#